data_AF-A0A6G0VYV4-F1
#
_entry.id   AF-A0A6G0VYV4-F1
#
_cell.length_a   1.000
_cell.length_b   1.000
_cell.length_c   1.000
_cell.angle_alpha   90.00
_cell.angle_beta   90.00
_cell.angle_gamma   90.00
#
_symmetry.space_group_name_H-M   'P 1'
#
loop_
_entity.id
_entity.type
_entity.pdbx_description
1 polymer ?
#
loop_
_entity_poly.entity_id
_entity_poly.type
_entity_poly.pdbx_seq_one_letter_code
_entity_poly.pdbx_strand_id
1 'polypeptide(L)'
;MHRQIMLNNNKIILALLREEEEDDQLLMNKKNKKRKPISNLFSTRKSEGFFEKLIKGHLATDSIKFREFFRLNRRQFDFVLSLIKNQIQKTPTMRWHEPITPEEKLAVTLR
;
A
#
# COMPACT_ATOMS: atom_id res chain seq x y z
N MET A 1 -43.73 -42.78 -13.11
CA MET A 1 -42.38 -42.28 -13.46
C MET A 1 -42.22 -40.77 -13.29
N HIS A 2 -43.07 -39.92 -13.89
CA HIS A 2 -42.95 -38.45 -13.78
C HIS A 2 -42.87 -37.88 -12.35
N ARG A 3 -43.71 -38.36 -11.42
CA ARG A 3 -43.67 -37.91 -10.01
C ARG A 3 -42.34 -38.20 -9.31
N GLN A 4 -41.71 -39.34 -9.61
CA GLN A 4 -40.42 -39.73 -9.02
C GLN A 4 -39.27 -38.87 -9.56
N ILE A 5 -39.32 -38.54 -10.85
CA ILE A 5 -38.36 -37.63 -11.50
C ILE A 5 -38.49 -36.22 -10.91
N MET A 6 -39.73 -35.72 -10.76
CA MET A 6 -39.97 -34.41 -10.14
C MET A 6 -39.49 -34.36 -8.68
N LEU A 7 -39.74 -35.42 -7.90
CA LEU A 7 -39.24 -35.52 -6.52
C LEU A 7 -37.70 -35.57 -6.46
N ASN A 8 -37.05 -36.21 -7.43
CA ASN A 8 -35.59 -36.24 -7.54
C ASN A 8 -35.02 -34.87 -7.91
N ASN A 9 -35.62 -34.20 -8.88
CA ASN A 9 -35.22 -32.85 -9.31
C ASN A 9 -35.40 -31.84 -8.17
N ASN A 10 -36.50 -31.93 -7.41
CA ASN A 10 -36.73 -31.08 -6.25
C ASN A 10 -35.67 -31.30 -5.16
N LYS A 11 -35.23 -32.55 -4.94
CA LYS A 11 -34.14 -32.86 -4.00
C LYS A 11 -32.81 -32.26 -4.47
N ILE A 12 -32.52 -32.33 -5.76
CA ILE A 12 -31.30 -31.74 -6.34
C ILE A 12 -31.33 -30.21 -6.21
N ILE A 13 -32.47 -29.58 -6.55
CA ILE A 13 -32.65 -28.12 -6.39
C ILE A 13 -32.45 -27.70 -4.94
N LEU A 14 -33.03 -28.44 -3.98
CA LEU A 14 -32.84 -28.16 -2.55
C LEU A 14 -31.39 -28.33 -2.09
N ALA A 15 -30.63 -29.25 -2.66
CA ALA A 15 -29.21 -29.42 -2.36
C ALA A 15 -28.38 -28.26 -2.92
N LEU A 16 -28.65 -27.83 -4.15
CA LEU A 16 -27.96 -26.70 -4.79
C LEU A 16 -28.23 -25.38 -4.07
N LEU A 17 -29.47 -25.11 -3.67
CA LEU A 17 -29.81 -23.90 -2.89
C LEU A 17 -29.08 -23.87 -1.54
N ARG A 18 -28.92 -25.02 -0.90
CA ARG A 18 -28.20 -25.12 0.38
C ARG A 18 -26.70 -24.88 0.20
N GLU A 19 -26.11 -25.40 -0.88
CA GLU A 19 -24.70 -25.15 -1.24
C GLU A 19 -24.44 -23.67 -1.51
N GLU A 20 -25.35 -22.99 -2.23
CA GLU A 20 -25.27 -21.54 -2.48
C GLU A 20 -25.34 -20.72 -1.18
N GLU A 21 -26.24 -21.08 -0.26
CA GLU A 21 -26.34 -20.43 1.07
C GLU A 21 -25.07 -20.61 1.92
N GLU A 22 -24.44 -21.79 1.86
CA GLU A 22 -23.18 -22.10 2.55
C GLU A 22 -22.00 -21.28 1.97
N ASP A 23 -21.93 -21.15 0.65
CA ASP A 23 -20.94 -20.33 -0.04
C ASP A 23 -21.10 -18.84 0.27
N ASP A 24 -22.33 -18.34 0.32
CA ASP A 24 -22.63 -16.97 0.71
C ASP A 24 -22.20 -16.68 2.16
N GLN A 25 -22.45 -17.61 3.09
CA GLN A 25 -21.98 -17.49 4.47
C GLN A 25 -20.45 -17.48 4.56
N LEU A 26 -19.77 -18.33 3.77
CA LEU A 26 -18.31 -18.34 3.67
C LEU A 26 -17.75 -17.01 3.14
N LEU A 27 -18.39 -16.43 2.12
CA LEU A 27 -18.02 -15.13 1.54
C LEU A 27 -18.23 -13.99 2.54
N MET A 28 -19.34 -13.99 3.29
CA MET A 28 -19.61 -13.02 4.34
C MET A 28 -18.58 -13.10 5.48
N ASN A 29 -18.21 -14.31 5.89
CA ASN A 29 -17.19 -14.53 6.92
C ASN A 29 -15.78 -14.07 6.48
N LYS A 30 -15.46 -14.17 5.18
CA LYS A 30 -14.22 -13.61 4.62
C LYS A 30 -14.23 -12.07 4.59
N LYS A 31 -15.37 -11.44 4.27
CA LYS A 31 -15.52 -9.98 4.28
C LYS A 31 -15.41 -9.39 5.70
N ASN A 32 -15.86 -10.14 6.71
CA ASN A 32 -15.87 -9.71 8.11
C ASN A 32 -14.53 -9.89 8.85
N LYS A 33 -13.50 -10.48 8.23
CA LYS A 33 -12.16 -10.49 8.83
C LYS A 33 -11.62 -9.06 8.89
N LYS A 34 -11.61 -8.49 10.10
CA LYS A 34 -10.95 -7.20 10.38
C LYS A 34 -9.52 -7.27 9.83
N ARG A 35 -9.22 -6.40 8.87
CA ARG A 35 -7.87 -6.29 8.29
C ARG A 35 -6.90 -5.95 9.42
N LYS A 36 -5.76 -6.66 9.46
CA LYS A 36 -4.71 -6.41 10.46
C LYS A 36 -4.29 -4.92 10.41
N PRO A 37 -4.04 -4.31 11.58
CA PRO A 37 -3.52 -2.95 11.66
C PRO A 37 -2.18 -2.87 10.94
N ILE A 38 -1.80 -1.65 10.56
CA ILE A 38 -0.47 -1.37 10.01
C ILE A 38 0.59 -1.75 11.05
N SER A 39 1.69 -2.33 10.59
CA SER A 39 2.83 -2.64 11.45
C SER A 39 3.40 -1.36 12.07
N ASN A 40 3.69 -1.43 13.37
CA ASN A 40 4.34 -0.35 14.12
C ASN A 40 5.72 0.03 13.54
N LEU A 41 6.33 -0.83 12.73
CA LEU A 41 7.57 -0.49 11.99
C LEU A 41 7.42 0.80 11.18
N PHE A 42 6.23 1.07 10.64
CA PHE A 42 6.03 2.22 9.79
C PHE A 42 5.73 3.51 10.54
N SER A 43 5.37 3.44 11.83
CA SER A 43 5.21 4.63 12.66
C SER A 43 6.55 5.21 13.11
N THR A 44 7.61 4.39 13.22
CA THR A 44 8.96 4.88 13.58
C THR A 44 9.72 5.51 12.41
N ARG A 45 9.18 5.48 11.17
CA ARG A 45 9.86 6.04 9.97
C ARG A 45 10.25 7.51 10.14
N LYS A 46 9.45 8.31 10.82
CA LYS A 46 9.79 9.72 11.07
C LYS A 46 10.97 9.89 12.04
N SER A 47 11.11 9.02 13.02
CA SER A 47 12.17 9.12 14.02
C SER A 47 13.44 8.39 13.63
N GLU A 48 13.33 7.25 12.96
CA GLU A 48 14.45 6.34 12.66
C GLU A 48 14.78 6.30 11.16
N GLY A 49 13.91 6.82 10.31
CA GLY A 49 14.04 6.73 8.87
C GLY A 49 15.32 7.39 8.38
N PHE A 50 16.01 6.66 7.51
CA PHE A 50 17.23 7.10 6.84
C PHE A 50 17.10 8.49 6.20
N PHE A 51 15.95 8.75 5.56
CA PHE A 51 15.66 10.02 4.92
C PHE A 51 15.63 11.18 5.92
N GLU A 52 14.92 11.02 7.04
CA GLU A 52 14.81 12.09 8.03
C GLU A 52 16.14 12.36 8.72
N LYS A 53 16.87 11.29 9.11
CA LYS A 53 18.14 11.41 9.84
C LYS A 53 19.29 11.85 8.96
N LEU A 54 19.56 11.12 7.88
CA LEU A 54 20.73 11.41 7.06
C LEU A 54 20.47 12.57 6.09
N ILE A 55 19.39 12.48 5.31
CA ILE A 55 19.20 13.40 4.18
C ILE A 55 18.76 14.78 4.67
N LYS A 56 17.72 14.85 5.49
CA LYS A 56 17.29 16.14 6.07
C LYS A 56 18.19 16.62 7.20
N GLY A 57 18.68 15.72 8.05
CA GLY A 57 19.48 16.09 9.22
C GLY A 57 20.91 16.47 8.87
N HIS A 58 21.64 15.64 8.13
CA HIS A 58 23.09 15.79 7.95
C HIS A 58 23.48 16.31 6.56
N LEU A 59 22.86 15.81 5.49
CA LEU A 59 23.23 16.19 4.11
C LEU A 59 22.63 17.53 3.68
N ALA A 60 21.57 18.01 4.34
CA ALA A 60 20.95 19.29 4.01
C ALA A 60 21.87 20.49 4.26
N THR A 61 22.80 20.39 5.22
CA THR A 61 23.73 21.47 5.59
C THR A 61 25.06 21.39 4.85
N ASP A 62 25.47 20.21 4.37
CA ASP A 62 26.73 19.99 3.67
C ASP A 62 26.50 19.74 2.17
N SER A 63 26.68 20.80 1.38
CA SER A 63 26.52 20.75 -0.08
C SER A 63 27.52 19.83 -0.80
N ILE A 64 28.72 19.64 -0.23
CA ILE A 64 29.77 18.79 -0.81
C ILE A 64 29.34 17.34 -0.61
N LYS A 65 29.01 16.96 0.63
CA LYS A 65 28.53 15.61 0.96
C LYS A 65 27.23 15.29 0.25
N PHE A 66 26.31 16.25 0.11
CA PHE A 66 25.09 16.07 -0.66
C PHE A 66 25.40 15.69 -2.12
N ARG A 67 26.34 16.40 -2.75
CA ARG A 67 26.77 16.13 -4.13
C ARG A 67 27.53 14.82 -4.25
N GLU A 68 28.39 14.47 -3.30
CA GLU A 68 29.05 13.17 -3.27
C GLU A 68 28.04 12.02 -3.16
N PHE A 69 27.02 12.20 -2.31
CA PHE A 69 26.02 11.20 -2.00
C PHE A 69 25.06 10.96 -3.18
N PHE A 70 24.42 12.02 -3.69
CA PHE A 70 23.42 11.90 -4.77
C PHE A 70 23.98 12.00 -6.18
N ARG A 71 25.27 12.34 -6.34
CA ARG A 71 25.88 12.74 -7.62
C ARG A 71 25.20 13.94 -8.30
N LEU A 72 24.36 14.65 -7.55
CA LEU A 72 23.64 15.86 -7.95
C LEU A 72 23.83 16.94 -6.88
N ASN A 73 23.94 18.19 -7.28
CA ASN A 73 23.81 19.28 -6.31
C ASN A 73 22.33 19.49 -5.92
N ARG A 74 22.08 20.25 -4.86
CA ARG A 74 20.72 20.46 -4.34
C ARG A 74 19.75 21.02 -5.38
N ARG A 75 20.20 22.01 -6.17
CA ARG A 75 19.37 22.62 -7.23
C ARG A 75 18.99 21.63 -8.33
N GLN A 76 19.93 20.77 -8.73
CA GLN A 76 19.67 19.70 -9.71
C GLN A 76 18.69 18.67 -9.16
N PHE A 77 18.85 18.28 -7.90
CA PHE A 77 17.93 17.37 -7.24
C PHE A 77 16.51 17.97 -7.20
N ASP A 78 16.37 19.22 -6.77
CA ASP A 78 15.08 19.92 -6.71
C ASP A 78 14.45 20.11 -8.10
N PHE A 79 15.29 20.36 -9.12
CA PHE A 79 14.85 20.42 -10.51
C PHE A 79 14.28 19.09 -10.99
N VAL A 80 15.01 17.99 -10.81
CA VAL A 80 14.52 16.64 -11.15
C VAL A 80 13.23 16.33 -10.40
N LEU A 81 13.19 16.64 -9.10
CA LEU A 81 12.00 16.46 -8.28
C LEU A 81 10.82 17.23 -8.86
N SER A 82 11.00 18.48 -9.28
CA SER A 82 9.91 19.30 -9.85
C SER A 82 9.30 18.71 -11.11
N LEU A 83 10.09 18.01 -11.95
CA LEU A 83 9.62 17.37 -13.18
C LEU A 83 8.74 16.15 -12.89
N ILE A 84 9.13 15.32 -11.91
CA ILE A 84 8.49 14.02 -11.66
C ILE A 84 7.55 14.01 -10.45
N LYS A 85 7.54 15.07 -9.63
CA LYS A 85 6.81 15.14 -8.35
C LYS A 85 5.38 14.65 -8.49
N ASN A 86 4.65 15.16 -9.48
CA ASN A 86 3.23 14.83 -9.68
C ASN A 86 3.02 13.36 -10.07
N GLN A 87 3.98 12.73 -10.74
CA GLN A 87 3.91 11.33 -11.17
C GLN A 87 4.22 10.36 -10.02
N ILE A 88 5.14 10.75 -9.13
CA ILE A 88 5.58 9.90 -8.01
C ILE A 88 4.84 10.19 -6.71
N GLN A 89 4.06 11.28 -6.63
CA GLN A 89 3.28 11.61 -5.44
C GLN A 89 2.14 10.61 -5.21
N LYS A 90 2.01 10.16 -3.96
CA LYS A 90 0.88 9.32 -3.53
C LYS A 90 -0.04 10.13 -2.64
N THR A 91 -1.33 10.01 -2.86
CA THR A 91 -2.34 10.61 -1.98
C THR A 91 -2.42 9.84 -0.66
N PRO A 92 -2.61 10.54 0.47
CA PRO A 92 -2.97 9.90 1.72
C PRO A 92 -4.24 9.08 1.56
N THR A 93 -4.32 7.97 2.28
CA THR A 93 -5.51 7.12 2.37
C THR A 93 -5.85 6.88 3.83
N MET A 94 -7.06 6.41 4.14
CA MET A 94 -7.43 6.06 5.52
C MET A 94 -6.49 5.04 6.17
N ARG A 95 -5.82 4.20 5.37
CA ARG A 95 -4.80 3.28 5.85
C ARG A 95 -3.47 4.00 6.01
N TRP A 96 -3.03 4.68 4.96
CA TRP A 96 -1.75 5.38 4.95
C TRP A 96 -1.96 6.88 5.01
N HIS A 97 -2.05 7.41 6.24
CA HIS A 97 -2.19 8.84 6.49
C HIS A 97 -0.96 9.62 6.01
N GLU A 98 0.23 8.99 6.06
CA GLU A 98 1.49 9.62 5.73
C GLU A 98 2.24 8.77 4.68
N PRO A 99 1.87 8.90 3.40
CA PRO A 99 2.60 8.24 2.33
C PRO A 99 4.01 8.79 2.21
N ILE A 100 4.93 7.96 1.72
CA ILE A 100 6.31 8.35 1.43
C ILE A 100 6.29 9.55 0.48
N THR A 101 7.01 10.61 0.86
CA THR A 101 7.01 11.87 0.10
C THR A 101 7.70 11.69 -1.26
N PRO A 102 7.37 12.52 -2.27
CA PRO A 102 8.08 12.53 -3.54
C PRO A 102 9.60 12.71 -3.39
N GLU A 103 10.01 13.59 -2.48
CA GLU A 103 11.41 13.87 -2.17
C GLU A 103 12.12 12.63 -1.62
N GLU A 104 11.49 11.96 -0.65
CA GLU A 104 12.00 10.73 -0.06
C GLU A 104 12.08 9.59 -1.09
N LYS A 105 11.08 9.44 -1.96
CA LYS A 105 11.13 8.47 -3.05
C LYS A 105 12.28 8.73 -4.01
N LEU A 106 12.46 9.98 -4.43
CA LEU A 106 13.56 10.35 -5.32
C LEU A 106 14.90 10.05 -4.65
N ALA A 107 15.04 10.40 -3.37
CA ALA A 107 16.27 10.16 -2.64
C ALA A 107 16.61 8.67 -2.45
N VAL A 108 15.60 7.83 -2.20
CA VAL A 108 15.77 6.36 -2.15
C VAL A 108 16.03 5.78 -3.53
N THR A 109 15.53 6.39 -4.60
CA THR A 109 15.75 5.88 -5.97
C THR A 109 17.16 6.14 -6.47
N LEU A 110 17.75 7.27 -6.09
CA LEU A 110 19.11 7.65 -6.48
C LEU A 110 20.20 6.92 -5.65
N ARG A 111 19.84 6.13 -4.64
CA ARG A 111 20.77 5.45 -3.74
C ARG A 111 20.50 3.96 -3.63
#